data_AF-A0A1F9DHC2-F1
#
_entry.id   AF-A0A1F9DHC2-F1
#
_cell.length_a   1.000
_cell.length_b   1.000
_cell.length_c   1.000
_cell.angle_alpha   90.00
_cell.angle_beta   90.00
_cell.angle_gamma   90.00
#
_symmetry.space_group_name_H-M   'P 1'
#
loop_
_entity.id
_entity.type
_entity.pdbx_description
1 polymer ?
#
loop_
_entity_poly.entity_id
_entity_poly.type
_entity_poly.pdbx_seq_one_letter_code
_entity_poly.pdbx_strand_id
1 'polypeptide(L)' 'VLPTAIAIYAARALGATEGLLVSYATSGEISGDMDAVVGYAGIIIS' A
#
# COMPACT_ATOMS: atom_id res chain seq x y z
N VAL A 1 -10.13 2.20 -1.34
CA VAL A 1 -9.58 3.52 -1.73
C VAL A 1 -9.76 4.58 -0.64
N LEU A 2 -10.96 4.75 -0.07
CA LEU A 2 -11.24 5.83 0.91
C LEU A 2 -10.31 5.87 2.14
N PRO A 3 -10.00 4.75 2.84
CA PRO A 3 -9.14 4.82 4.02
C PRO A 3 -7.72 5.30 3.70
N THR A 4 -7.15 4.80 2.61
CA THR A 4 -5.81 5.16 2.14
C THR A 4 -5.74 6.63 1.75
N ALA A 5 -6.76 7.15 1.05
CA ALA A 5 -6.81 8.56 0.67
C ALA A 5 -6.86 9.48 1.90
N ILE A 6 -7.66 9.12 2.92
CA ILE A 6 -7.74 9.86 4.18
C ILE A 6 -6.40 9.84 4.92
N ALA A 7 -5.75 8.68 5.02
CA ALA A 7 -4.45 8.54 5.69
C ALA A 7 -3.37 9.41 5.01
N ILE A 8 -3.30 9.38 3.67
CA ILE A 8 -2.36 10.21 2.90
C ILE A 8 -2.66 11.70 3.12
N TYR A 9 -3.94 12.10 3.04
CA TYR A 9 -4.32 13.50 3.24
C TYR A 9 -3.95 14.00 4.64
N ALA A 10 -4.27 13.22 5.68
CA ALA A 10 -3.95 13.55 7.06
C ALA A 10 -2.42 13.62 7.27
N ALA A 11 -1.66 12.65 6.77
CA ALA A 11 -0.20 12.64 6.89
C ALA A 11 0.43 13.87 6.21
N ARG A 12 -0.03 14.24 5.01
CA ARG A 12 0.42 15.46 4.32
C ARG A 12 0.09 16.72 5.12
N ALA A 13 -1.09 16.79 5.75
CA ALA A 13 -1.46 17.91 6.62
C ALA A 13 -0.56 18.01 7.87
N LEU A 14 0.04 16.91 8.30
CA LEU A 14 1.02 16.84 9.39
C LEU A 14 2.47 17.09 8.93
N GLY A 15 2.70 17.39 7.65
CA GLY A 15 4.01 17.72 7.10
C GLY A 15 4.70 16.61 6.34
N ALA A 16 4.06 15.46 6.13
CA ALA A 16 4.64 14.39 5.33
C ALA A 16 4.83 14.81 3.87
N THR A 17 6.01 14.53 3.32
CA THR A 17 6.42 14.89 1.96
C THR A 17 6.74 13.67 1.09
N GLU A 18 6.92 12.50 1.70
CA GLU A 18 7.35 11.30 1.02
C GLU A 18 6.46 10.09 1.31
N GLY A 19 6.44 9.16 0.36
CA GLY A 19 5.79 7.87 0.49
C GLY A 19 6.71 6.80 -0.09
N LEU A 20 7.13 5.85 0.74
CA LEU A 20 8.05 4.78 0.37
C LEU A 20 7.34 3.44 0.36
N LEU A 21 7.27 2.78 -0.80
CA LEU A 21 6.85 1.38 -0.88
C LEU A 21 7.95 0.51 -0.26
N VAL A 22 7.66 -0.11 0.89
CA VAL A 22 8.61 -0.97 1.58
C VAL A 22 8.51 -2.43 1.14
N SER A 23 7.33 -2.86 0.72
CA SER A 23 7.12 -4.22 0.22
C SER A 23 5.83 -4.31 -0.58
N TYR A 24 5.84 -5.20 -1.57
CA TYR A 24 4.67 -5.60 -2.33
C TYR A 24 4.70 -7.11 -2.49
N ALA A 25 3.54 -7.75 -2.33
CA ALA A 25 3.38 -9.19 -2.49
C ALA A 25 1.95 -9.51 -2.96
N THR A 26 1.77 -10.70 -3.52
CA THR A 26 0.47 -11.18 -4.00
C THR A 26 0.15 -12.57 -3.45
N SER A 27 -1.14 -12.89 -3.27
CA SER A 27 -1.55 -14.25 -2.88
C SER A 27 -1.17 -15.34 -3.90
N GLY A 28 -0.94 -14.94 -5.15
CA GLY A 28 -0.47 -15.83 -6.23
C GLY A 28 0.90 -16.43 -5.95
N GLU A 29 1.77 -15.73 -5.24
CA GLU A 29 3.12 -16.23 -4.89
C GLU A 29 3.08 -17.49 -4.02
N ILE A 30 2.02 -17.65 -3.21
CA ILE A 30 1.82 -18.83 -2.35
C ILE A 30 0.89 -19.86 -2.99
N SER A 31 -0.18 -19.40 -3.65
CA SER A 31 -1.19 -20.29 -4.25
C SER A 31 -0.81 -20.85 -5.62
N GLY A 32 0.08 -20.17 -6.35
CA GLY A 32 0.43 -20.48 -7.74
C GLY A 32 -0.61 -20.02 -8.77
N ASP A 33 -1.77 -19.52 -8.34
CA ASP A 33 -2.81 -18.96 -9.21
C ASP A 33 -2.53 -17.48 -9.45
N MET A 34 -2.19 -17.13 -10.69
CA MET A 34 -1.90 -15.76 -11.10
C MET A 34 -3.09 -15.09 -11.81
N ASP A 35 -4.16 -15.84 -12.09
CA ASP A 35 -5.36 -15.33 -12.77
C ASP A 35 -6.31 -14.63 -11.79
N ALA A 36 -6.26 -14.99 -10.51
CA ALA A 36 -7.04 -14.35 -9.44
C ALA A 36 -6.21 -14.14 -8.17
N VAL A 37 -5.74 -12.90 -7.97
CA VAL A 37 -4.86 -12.55 -6.83
C VAL A 37 -5.38 -11.41 -5.97
N VAL A 38 -5.00 -11.42 -4.70
CA VAL A 38 -5.06 -10.26 -3.80
C VAL A 38 -3.66 -9.67 -3.69
N GLY A 39 -3.55 -8.37 -3.96
CA GLY A 39 -2.31 -7.63 -3.78
C GLY A 39 -2.21 -7.01 -2.39
N TYR A 40 -1.02 -7.05 -1.81
CA TYR A 40 -0.68 -6.46 -0.52
C TYR A 40 0.48 -5.49 -0.71
N ALA A 41 0.36 -4.29 -0.16
CA ALA A 41 1.42 -3.27 -0.22
C ALA A 41 1.65 -2.66 1.16
N GLY A 42 2.91 -2.58 1.58
CA GLY A 42 3.34 -1.81 2.75
C GLY A 42 3.97 -0.51 2.31
N ILE A 43 3.50 0.62 2.85
CA ILE A 43 4.02 1.95 2.53
C ILE A 43 4.29 2.72 3.82
N ILE A 44 5.48 3.30 3.94
CA ILE A 44 5.81 4.30 4.96
C ILE A 44 5.49 5.68 4.40
N ILE A 45 4.83 6.53 5.20
CA ILE A 45 4.55 7.92 4.86
C ILE A 45 5.29 8.78 5.89
N SER A 46 6.10 9.73 5.42
CA SER A 46 7.00 10.55 6.26
C SER A 46 7.09 11.98 5.79
#